data_AF-X1EBW5-F1
#
_entry.id   AF-X1EBW5-F1
#
_cell.length_a   1.000
_cell.length_b   1.000
_cell.length_c   1.000
_cell.angle_alpha   90.00
_cell.angle_beta   90.00
_cell.angle_gamma   90.00
#
_symmetry.space_group_name_H-M   'P 1'
#
loop_
_entity.id
_entity.type
_entity.pdbx_description
1 polymer ?
#
loop_
_entity_poly.entity_id
_entity_poly.type
_entity_poly.pdbx_seq_one_letter_code
_entity_poly.pdbx_strand_id
1 'polypeptide(L)'
;MSWSSSELHDLQLAGKIAHLTLDQVEKVIQPGLGVGKLFDIIESLIMKHADLAFPPNISVDNCAAHDSAAINEKRTLTKKALLKVKVIFLFLELGYCQVDILAC
;
A
#
# COMPACT_ATOMS: atom_id res chain seq x y z
N MET A 1 -19.52 -14.38 13.99
CA MET A 1 -19.59 -13.58 12.74
C MET A 1 -19.39 -14.53 11.58
N SER A 2 -20.33 -14.62 10.65
CA SER A 2 -20.17 -15.37 9.40
C SER A 2 -20.15 -14.37 8.24
N TRP A 3 -19.06 -14.36 7.48
CA TRP A 3 -18.94 -13.56 6.27
C TRP A 3 -19.80 -14.13 5.15
N SER A 4 -20.39 -13.26 4.34
CA SER A 4 -21.05 -13.65 3.09
C SER A 4 -20.03 -14.07 2.02
N SER A 5 -20.50 -14.75 0.98
CA SER A 5 -19.63 -15.17 -0.12
C SER A 5 -19.04 -13.99 -0.91
N SER A 6 -19.78 -12.88 -1.04
CA SER A 6 -19.28 -11.65 -1.69
C SER A 6 -18.18 -11.00 -0.86
N GLU A 7 -18.38 -10.86 0.46
CA GLU A 7 -17.35 -10.31 1.35
C GLU A 7 -16.08 -11.19 1.34
N LEU A 8 -16.22 -12.51 1.34
CA LEU A 8 -15.08 -13.41 1.21
C LEU A 8 -14.34 -13.22 -0.12
N HIS A 9 -15.07 -13.03 -1.21
CA HIS A 9 -14.48 -12.78 -2.53
C HIS A 9 -13.69 -11.46 -2.55
N ASP A 10 -14.25 -10.39 -2.01
CA ASP A 10 -13.60 -9.07 -1.92
C ASP A 10 -12.34 -9.12 -1.05
N LEU A 11 -12.36 -9.83 0.09
CA LEU A 11 -11.17 -10.05 0.91
C LEU A 11 -10.08 -10.81 0.15
N GLN A 12 -10.46 -11.84 -0.63
CA GLN A 12 -9.51 -12.57 -1.48
C GLN A 12 -8.93 -11.69 -2.58
N LEU A 13 -9.74 -10.82 -3.18
CA LEU A 13 -9.31 -9.87 -4.19
C LEU A 13 -8.35 -8.83 -3.60
N ALA A 14 -8.67 -8.28 -2.43
CA ALA A 14 -7.81 -7.35 -1.70
C ALA A 14 -6.42 -7.96 -1.43
N GLY A 15 -6.38 -9.22 -0.96
CA GLY A 15 -5.14 -9.94 -0.73
C GLY A 15 -4.31 -10.15 -2.01
N LYS A 16 -4.96 -10.45 -3.14
CA LYS A 16 -4.29 -10.58 -4.44
C LYS A 16 -3.69 -9.25 -4.92
N ILE A 17 -4.45 -8.16 -4.83
CA ILE A 17 -3.99 -6.83 -5.25
C ILE A 17 -2.83 -6.38 -4.37
N ALA A 18 -2.93 -6.58 -3.05
CA ALA A 18 -1.84 -6.30 -2.12
C ALA A 18 -0.57 -7.08 -2.48
N HIS A 19 -0.68 -8.39 -2.71
CA HIS A 19 0.45 -9.22 -3.09
C HIS A 19 1.11 -8.76 -4.40
N LEU A 20 0.32 -8.48 -5.44
CA LEU A 20 0.84 -7.97 -6.72
C LEU A 20 1.52 -6.61 -6.55
N THR A 21 0.93 -5.72 -5.76
CA THR A 21 1.50 -4.39 -5.49
C THR A 21 2.87 -4.52 -4.83
N LEU A 22 3.04 -5.44 -3.88
CA LEU A 22 4.32 -5.67 -3.23
C LEU A 22 5.38 -6.20 -4.15
N ASP A 23 5.05 -7.25 -4.92
CA ASP A 23 5.99 -7.86 -5.85
C ASP A 23 6.54 -6.81 -6.84
N GLN A 24 5.72 -5.83 -7.23
CA GLN A 24 6.16 -4.72 -8.08
C GLN A 24 6.96 -3.65 -7.30
N VAL A 25 6.55 -3.33 -6.08
CA VAL A 25 7.24 -2.37 -5.21
C VAL A 25 8.65 -2.86 -4.84
N GLU A 26 8.80 -4.13 -4.47
CA GLU A 26 10.09 -4.75 -4.16
C GLU A 26 11.09 -4.64 -5.31
N LYS A 27 10.62 -4.73 -6.56
CA LYS A 27 11.47 -4.62 -7.76
C LYS A 27 12.01 -3.22 -8.03
N VAL A 28 11.35 -2.19 -7.50
CA VAL A 28 11.72 -0.79 -7.75
C VAL A 28 12.34 -0.10 -6.54
N ILE A 29 12.16 -0.68 -5.34
CA ILE A 29 12.78 -0.17 -4.11
C ILE A 29 14.29 -0.21 -4.26
N GLN A 30 14.91 0.95 -4.14
CA GLN A 30 16.34 1.11 -4.10
C GLN A 30 16.71 2.38 -3.33
N PRO A 31 17.94 2.47 -2.79
CA PRO A 31 18.40 3.68 -2.11
C PRO A 31 18.32 4.89 -3.03
N GLY A 32 17.83 6.02 -2.51
CA GLY A 32 17.61 7.25 -3.25
C GLY A 32 16.25 7.35 -3.96
N LEU A 33 15.43 6.28 -3.97
CA LEU A 33 14.06 6.38 -4.46
C LEU A 33 13.26 7.37 -3.60
N GLY A 34 12.59 8.33 -4.24
CA GLY A 34 11.73 9.30 -3.55
C GLY A 34 10.45 8.66 -3.01
N VAL A 35 10.07 9.00 -1.78
CA VAL A 35 8.83 8.52 -1.13
C VAL A 35 7.59 8.92 -1.93
N GLY A 36 7.56 10.12 -2.51
CA GLY A 36 6.47 10.56 -3.39
C GLY A 36 6.36 9.70 -4.66
N LYS A 37 7.48 9.36 -5.29
CA LYS A 37 7.47 8.45 -6.46
C LYS A 37 7.00 7.05 -6.07
N LEU A 38 7.37 6.56 -4.90
CA LEU A 38 6.88 5.28 -4.38
C LEU A 38 5.37 5.31 -4.14
N PHE A 39 4.83 6.42 -3.62
CA PHE A 39 3.39 6.64 -3.50
C PHE A 39 2.69 6.53 -4.84
N ASP A 40 3.15 7.25 -5.86
CA ASP A 40 2.55 7.24 -7.21
C ASP A 40 2.56 5.83 -7.82
N ILE A 41 3.64 5.07 -7.59
CA ILE A 41 3.75 3.68 -8.06
C ILE A 41 2.71 2.79 -7.37
N ILE A 42 2.62 2.85 -6.04
CA ILE A 42 1.65 2.05 -5.26
C ILE A 42 0.22 2.40 -5.66
N GLU A 43 -0.10 3.69 -5.70
CA GLU A 43 -1.43 4.18 -6.09
C GLU A 43 -1.79 3.70 -7.50
N SER A 44 -0.90 3.89 -8.47
CA SER A 44 -1.14 3.46 -9.86
C SER A 44 -1.31 1.93 -10.00
N LEU A 45 -0.61 1.13 -9.19
CA LEU A 45 -0.75 -0.32 -9.21
C LEU A 45 -2.13 -0.75 -8.66
N ILE A 46 -2.57 -0.14 -7.56
CA ILE A 46 -3.84 -0.47 -6.92
C ILE A 46 -5.02 -0.01 -7.78
N MET A 47 -4.98 1.24 -8.28
CA MET A 47 -6.05 1.85 -9.07
C MET A 47 -6.34 1.13 -10.40
N LYS A 48 -5.46 0.22 -10.85
CA LYS A 48 -5.74 -0.67 -11.99
C LYS A 48 -6.76 -1.76 -11.67
N HIS A 49 -6.99 -2.04 -10.39
CA HIS A 49 -7.76 -3.19 -9.93
C HIS A 49 -8.84 -2.85 -8.90
N ALA A 50 -8.66 -1.78 -8.10
CA ALA A 50 -9.60 -1.34 -7.08
C ALA A 50 -9.41 0.15 -6.75
N ASP A 51 -10.43 0.75 -6.13
CA ASP A 51 -10.33 2.10 -5.59
C ASP A 51 -9.68 2.10 -4.20
N LEU A 52 -9.02 3.21 -3.87
CA LEU A 52 -8.45 3.44 -2.55
C LEU A 52 -9.48 4.13 -1.65
N ALA A 53 -9.68 3.58 -0.45
CA ALA A 53 -10.48 4.25 0.57
C ALA A 53 -9.70 5.40 1.23
N PHE A 54 -8.37 5.25 1.32
CA PHE A 54 -7.44 6.23 1.88
C PHE A 54 -6.10 6.21 1.12
N PRO A 55 -5.32 7.30 1.18
CA PRO A 55 -3.97 7.32 0.60
C PRO A 55 -3.10 6.19 1.15
N PRO A 56 -2.24 5.56 0.32
CA PRO A 56 -1.25 4.60 0.78
C PRO A 56 -0.39 5.17 1.90
N ASN A 57 -0.26 4.41 2.98
CA ASN A 57 0.67 4.75 4.04
C ASN A 57 2.05 4.16 3.75
N ILE A 58 3.07 5.01 3.83
CA ILE A 58 4.47 4.69 3.60
C ILE A 58 5.25 5.15 4.83
N SER A 59 5.44 4.25 5.78
CA SER A 59 6.13 4.53 7.04
C SER A 59 7.57 4.02 6.98
N VAL A 60 8.54 4.87 7.27
CA VAL A 60 9.98 4.56 7.15
C VAL A 60 10.63 4.50 8.55
N ASP A 61 11.51 3.53 8.77
CA ASP A 61 12.40 3.38 9.94
C ASP A 61 11.68 3.32 11.30
N ASN A 62 11.73 4.40 12.07
CA ASN A 62 11.11 4.53 13.39
C ASN A 62 9.65 4.98 13.31
N CYS A 63 9.14 5.30 12.12
CA CYS A 63 7.72 5.53 11.93
C CYS A 63 6.96 4.20 11.97
N ALA A 64 5.97 4.11 12.86
CA ALA A 64 5.20 2.90 13.12
C ALA A 64 4.07 2.68 12.10
N ALA A 65 3.30 3.74 11.81
CA ALA A 65 2.15 3.69 10.90
C ALA A 65 1.67 5.11 10.52
N HIS A 66 0.72 5.18 9.59
CA HIS A 66 -0.07 6.38 9.23
C HIS A 66 0.71 7.56 8.63
N ASP A 67 1.97 7.33 8.25
CA ASP A 67 2.73 8.27 7.44
C ASP A 67 2.41 8.04 5.95
N SER A 68 2.38 9.11 5.17
CA SER A 68 2.10 9.07 3.74
C SER A 68 2.90 10.18 3.04
N ALA A 69 2.98 10.14 1.72
CA ALA A 69 3.68 11.17 0.96
C ALA A 69 2.92 12.50 1.03
N ALA A 70 3.63 13.59 1.32
CA ALA A 70 3.07 14.93 1.25
C ALA A 70 3.07 15.48 -0.20
N ILE A 71 2.24 16.48 -0.47
CA ILE A 71 2.32 17.26 -1.73
C ILE A 71 3.69 17.96 -1.74
N ASN A 72 4.55 17.62 -2.69
CA ASN A 72 5.98 17.98 -2.75
C ASN A 72 6.89 17.21 -1.78
N GLU A 73 6.61 15.93 -1.56
CA GLU A 73 7.45 15.02 -0.81
C GLU A 73 8.92 15.06 -1.27
N LYS A 74 9.84 15.26 -0.32
CA LYS A 74 11.30 15.34 -0.57
C LYS A 74 12.07 14.18 0.03
N ARG A 75 11.42 13.36 0.86
CA ARG A 75 12.07 12.21 1.50
C ARG A 75 12.48 11.19 0.45
N THR A 76 13.64 10.58 0.66
CA THR A 76 14.18 9.49 -0.16
C THR A 76 14.55 8.32 0.73
N LEU A 77 14.41 7.10 0.21
CA LEU A 77 14.80 5.89 0.92
C LEU A 77 16.32 5.86 1.12
N THR A 78 16.76 5.54 2.34
CA THR A 78 18.17 5.32 2.64
C THR A 78 18.56 3.86 2.37
N LYS A 79 19.86 3.54 2.35
CA LYS A 79 20.35 2.19 2.05
C LYS A 79 19.89 1.11 3.04
N LYS A 80 19.52 1.50 4.26
CA LYS A 80 19.09 0.57 5.33
C LYS A 80 17.68 0.93 5.82
N ALA A 81 16.88 1.57 4.96
CA ALA A 81 15.54 2.00 5.31
C ALA A 81 14.65 0.78 5.55
N LEU A 82 13.93 0.75 6.67
CA LEU A 82 12.88 -0.25 6.93
C LEU A 82 11.52 0.32 6.54
N LEU A 83 10.88 -0.25 5.52
CA LEU A 83 9.66 0.28 4.93
C LEU A 83 8.41 -0.51 5.39
N LYS A 84 7.39 0.19 5.88
CA LYS A 84 6.05 -0.38 6.09
C LYS A 84 5.10 0.29 5.13
N VAL A 85 4.49 -0.50 4.27
CA VAL A 85 3.48 -0.06 3.30
C VAL A 85 2.13 -0.56 3.76
N LYS A 86 1.21 0.35 4.03
CA LYS A 86 -0.16 0.00 4.41
C LYS A 86 -1.12 0.57 3.39
N VAL A 87 -2.06 -0.27 2.93
CA VAL A 87 -3.00 0.08 1.88
C VAL A 87 -4.43 -0.19 2.34
N ILE A 88 -5.35 0.71 2.02
CA ILE A 88 -6.74 0.60 2.41
C ILE A 88 -7.59 0.69 1.15
N PHE A 89 -8.20 -0.43 0.78
CA PHE A 89 -9.05 -0.58 -0.40
C PHE A 89 -10.49 -0.21 -0.07
N LEU A 90 -11.19 0.36 -1.04
CA LEU A 90 -12.63 0.56 -1.01
C LEU A 90 -13.31 -0.55 -1.82
N PHE A 91 -14.27 -1.24 -1.22
CA PHE A 91 -15.09 -2.26 -1.88
C PHE A 91 -16.57 -1.94 -1.64
N LEU A 92 -17.41 -2.10 -2.66
CA LEU A 92 -18.82 -1.72 -2.58
C LEU A 92 -19.61 -2.49 -1.49
N GLU A 93 -19.33 -3.78 -1.32
CA GLU A 93 -20.04 -4.65 -0.37
C GLU A 93 -19.39 -4.66 1.02
N LEU A 94 -18.06 -4.60 1.09
CA LEU A 94 -17.31 -4.58 2.35
C LEU A 94 -17.16 -3.19 2.99
N GLY A 95 -17.45 -2.13 2.24
CA GLY A 95 -17.05 -0.77 2.59
C GLY A 95 -15.55 -0.59 2.36
N TYR A 96 -14.71 -0.99 3.32
CA TYR A 96 -13.26 -0.89 3.18
C TYR A 96 -12.52 -2.13 3.72
N CYS A 97 -11.37 -2.43 3.11
CA CYS A 97 -10.48 -3.49 3.54
C CYS A 97 -9.07 -2.91 3.76
N GLN A 98 -8.53 -3.09 4.96
CA GLN A 98 -7.16 -2.70 5.28
C GLN A 98 -6.23 -3.90 5.12
N VAL A 99 -5.13 -3.70 4.38
CA VAL A 99 -4.04 -4.67 4.30
C VAL A 99 -2.74 -3.96 4.71
N ASP A 100 -2.14 -4.46 5.79
CA ASP A 100 -0.87 -3.96 6.32
C ASP A 100 0.27 -4.78 5.73
N ILE A 101 1.33 -4.10 5.29
CA ILE A 101 2.43 -4.77 4.62
C ILE A 101 3.79 -4.24 5.07
N LEU A 102 4.73 -5.16 5.23
CA LEU A 102 6.12 -4.88 5.60
C LEU A 102 7.03 -5.25 4.42
N ALA A 103 7.81 -4.30 3.93
CA ALA A 103 8.82 -4.50 2.89
C ALA A 103 10.21 -4.17 3.49
N CYS A 104 11.11 -5.14 3.49
CA CYS A 104 12.43 -5.06 4.13
C CYS A 104 13.55 -4.77 3.13
#